data_AF-A0A9E5VA47-F1
#
_entry.id   AF-A0A9E5VA47-F1
#
_cell.length_a   1.000
_cell.length_b   1.000
_cell.length_c   1.000
_cell.angle_alpha   90.00
_cell.angle_beta   90.00
_cell.angle_gamma   90.00
#
_symmetry.space_group_name_H-M   'P 1'
#
loop_
_entity.id
_entity.type
_entity.pdbx_description
1 polymer ?
#
loop_
_entity_poly.entity_id
_entity_poly.type
_entity_poly.pdbx_seq_one_letter_code
_entity_poly.pdbx_strand_id
1 'polypeptide(L)'
;MWRLPEEIEADLKSGNSDRIAAGLRDLKECMDEFDEFELAPINVDILKPFDNTVNSETQLNLLRILAGYRSFQPPLLKEDINHSLVVLAVRYADDRIALETSLKLKSEQNPPATVEDAISFIIQHGLNTSQQVKGASKLVSYLLAGKPDIRFATLQALQKFPDHSQYQKIIDFIIPELDDEERRMLERA
;
A
#
# COMPACT_ATOMS: atom_id res chain seq x y z
N MET A 1 25.15 11.77 -13.73
CA MET A 1 24.83 13.05 -14.40
C MET A 1 23.54 13.50 -13.77
N TRP A 2 23.53 14.65 -13.12
CA TRP A 2 22.33 15.18 -12.47
C TRP A 2 21.31 15.53 -13.54
N ARG A 3 20.12 14.93 -13.48
CA ARG A 3 19.01 15.21 -14.40
C ARG A 3 18.23 16.40 -13.88
N LEU A 4 17.67 17.19 -14.78
CA LEU A 4 16.88 18.36 -14.40
C LEU A 4 15.48 17.95 -13.90
N PRO A 5 14.87 18.69 -12.96
CA PRO A 5 13.50 18.44 -12.49
C PRO A 5 12.48 18.25 -13.61
N GLU A 6 12.57 19.04 -14.67
CA GLU A 6 11.65 19.00 -15.81
C GLU A 6 11.79 17.70 -16.62
N GLU A 7 12.99 17.10 -16.66
CA GLU A 7 13.22 15.83 -17.33
C GLU A 7 12.61 14.66 -16.55
N ILE A 8 12.73 14.70 -15.22
CA ILE A 8 12.13 13.71 -14.31
C ILE A 8 10.61 13.80 -14.43
N GLU A 9 10.04 15.01 -14.38
CA GLU A 9 8.60 15.22 -14.52
C GLU A 9 8.07 14.76 -15.89
N ALA A 10 8.81 15.04 -16.97
CA ALA A 10 8.46 14.58 -18.32
C ALA A 10 8.45 13.04 -18.43
N ASP A 11 9.36 12.37 -17.73
CA ASP A 11 9.41 10.91 -17.68
C ASP A 11 8.24 10.31 -16.92
N LEU A 12 7.89 10.86 -15.76
CA LEU A 12 6.75 10.46 -14.95
C LEU A 12 5.42 10.60 -15.70
N LYS A 13 5.31 11.61 -16.59
CA LYS A 13 4.12 11.86 -17.42
C LYS A 13 4.14 11.20 -18.80
N SER A 14 5.19 10.46 -19.13
CA SER A 14 5.42 9.98 -20.49
C SER A 14 4.44 8.91 -20.98
N GLY A 15 3.77 8.21 -20.06
CA GLY A 15 2.97 7.02 -20.38
C GLY A 15 3.79 5.81 -20.84
N ASN A 16 5.13 5.91 -20.82
CA ASN A 16 6.04 4.83 -21.19
C ASN A 16 6.62 4.20 -19.92
N SER A 17 6.52 2.87 -19.78
CA SER A 17 6.94 2.15 -18.58
C SER A 17 8.41 2.36 -18.23
N ASP A 18 9.32 2.33 -19.21
CA ASP A 18 10.76 2.43 -18.96
C ASP A 18 11.13 3.84 -18.49
N ARG A 19 10.52 4.85 -19.12
CA ARG A 19 10.69 6.25 -18.71
C ARG A 19 10.10 6.50 -17.33
N ILE A 20 8.90 6.00 -17.04
CA ILE A 20 8.29 6.13 -15.71
C ILE A 20 9.17 5.45 -14.65
N ALA A 21 9.70 4.27 -14.92
CA ALA A 21 10.60 3.57 -14.00
C ALA A 21 11.88 4.38 -13.72
N ALA A 22 12.48 4.98 -14.77
CA ALA A 22 13.62 5.88 -14.62
C ALA A 22 13.26 7.13 -13.80
N GLY A 23 12.15 7.80 -14.13
CA GLY A 23 11.68 8.97 -13.39
C GLY A 23 11.39 8.69 -11.92
N LEU A 24 10.80 7.54 -11.58
CA LEU A 24 10.57 7.12 -10.19
C LEU A 24 11.87 6.83 -9.45
N ARG A 25 12.87 6.23 -10.11
CA ARG A 25 14.19 6.02 -9.51
C ARG A 25 14.87 7.36 -9.23
N ASP A 26 14.92 8.23 -10.23
CA ASP A 26 15.62 9.51 -10.14
C ASP A 26 14.94 10.43 -9.10
N LEU A 27 13.59 10.45 -9.03
CA LEU A 27 12.85 11.17 -7.99
C LEU A 27 13.14 10.63 -6.57
N LYS A 28 13.30 9.31 -6.44
CA LYS A 28 13.66 8.68 -5.17
C LYS A 28 15.12 8.96 -4.79
N GLU A 29 16.03 9.07 -5.75
CA GLU A 29 17.41 9.53 -5.51
C GLU A 29 17.39 10.97 -5.00
N CYS A 30 16.60 11.84 -5.64
CA CYS A 30 16.43 13.20 -5.20
C CYS A 30 15.97 13.30 -3.72
N MET A 31 14.90 12.58 -3.39
CA MET A 31 14.40 12.49 -2.01
C MET A 31 15.48 12.07 -0.99
N ASP A 32 16.31 11.08 -1.34
CA ASP A 32 17.38 10.57 -0.47
C ASP A 32 18.54 11.57 -0.31
N GLU A 33 18.78 12.43 -1.30
CA GLU A 33 19.82 13.45 -1.30
C GLU A 33 19.35 14.82 -0.76
N PHE A 34 18.08 14.92 -0.34
CA PHE A 34 17.45 16.16 0.16
C PHE A 34 17.46 17.32 -0.85
N ASP A 35 17.42 17.03 -2.14
CA ASP A 35 17.38 18.00 -3.25
C ASP A 35 15.96 18.10 -3.87
N GLU A 36 14.93 17.68 -3.14
CA GLU A 36 13.54 17.62 -3.62
C GLU A 36 13.10 18.93 -4.28
N PHE A 37 12.24 18.81 -5.30
CA PHE A 37 11.66 19.93 -6.02
C PHE A 37 10.14 19.87 -6.02
N GLU A 38 9.48 20.98 -6.34
CA GLU A 38 8.02 21.02 -6.40
C GLU A 38 7.47 20.11 -7.50
N LEU A 39 6.60 19.17 -7.11
CA LEU A 39 6.01 18.19 -8.03
C LEU A 39 4.52 18.05 -7.76
N ALA A 40 3.71 17.87 -8.81
CA ALA A 40 2.31 17.51 -8.62
C ALA A 40 2.18 16.12 -7.95
N PRO A 41 1.20 15.92 -7.04
CA PRO A 41 0.98 14.62 -6.42
C PRO A 41 0.90 13.46 -7.42
N ILE A 42 1.64 12.40 -7.13
CA ILE A 42 1.55 11.13 -7.86
C ILE A 42 0.83 10.09 -7.00
N ASN A 43 0.26 9.07 -7.66
CA ASN A 43 -0.40 7.96 -6.99
C ASN A 43 -0.11 6.65 -7.76
N VAL A 44 -0.70 5.54 -7.30
CA VAL A 44 -0.48 4.20 -7.88
C VAL A 44 -0.85 4.10 -9.37
N ASP A 45 -1.68 4.99 -9.89
CA ASP A 45 -2.08 4.97 -11.30
C ASP A 45 -0.96 5.35 -12.26
N ILE A 46 0.14 5.94 -11.76
CA ILE A 46 1.35 6.14 -12.55
C ILE A 46 1.91 4.80 -13.09
N LEU A 47 1.59 3.68 -12.44
CA LEU A 47 2.01 2.34 -12.84
C LEU A 47 1.05 1.65 -13.82
N LYS A 48 -0.04 2.31 -14.25
CA LYS A 48 -0.97 1.74 -15.24
C LYS A 48 -0.28 1.25 -16.52
N PRO A 49 0.69 1.98 -17.11
CA PRO A 49 1.35 1.56 -18.36
C PRO A 49 2.15 0.24 -18.29
N PHE A 50 2.28 -0.36 -17.11
CA PHE A 50 3.02 -1.61 -16.93
C PHE A 50 2.12 -2.86 -16.99
N ASP A 51 0.78 -2.74 -17.08
CA ASP A 51 -0.15 -3.87 -17.28
C ASP A 51 0.08 -5.12 -16.39
N ASN A 52 0.54 -4.92 -15.15
CA ASN A 52 0.92 -5.92 -14.12
C ASN A 52 2.36 -6.50 -14.18
N THR A 53 3.23 -6.00 -15.05
CA THR A 53 4.65 -6.40 -15.12
C THR A 53 5.58 -5.43 -14.38
N VAL A 54 5.06 -4.62 -13.45
CA VAL A 54 5.88 -3.71 -12.65
C VAL A 54 6.82 -4.54 -11.77
N ASN A 55 8.12 -4.35 -11.92
CA ASN A 55 9.09 -5.03 -11.06
C ASN A 55 9.04 -4.48 -9.62
N SER A 56 9.56 -5.25 -8.66
CA SER A 56 9.52 -4.88 -7.23
C SER A 56 10.29 -3.60 -6.91
N GLU A 57 11.35 -3.27 -7.66
CA GLU A 57 12.14 -2.06 -7.44
C GLU A 57 11.35 -0.80 -7.79
N THR A 58 10.67 -0.78 -8.94
CA THR A 58 9.80 0.33 -9.35
C THR A 58 8.64 0.52 -8.36
N GLN A 59 8.02 -0.58 -7.89
CA GLN A 59 6.99 -0.51 -6.86
C GLN A 59 7.55 0.08 -5.55
N LEU A 60 8.75 -0.35 -5.14
CA LEU A 60 9.39 0.13 -3.91
C LEU A 60 9.77 1.61 -4.00
N ASN A 61 10.25 2.07 -5.15
CA ASN A 61 10.55 3.48 -5.38
C ASN A 61 9.27 4.32 -5.21
N LEU A 62 8.16 3.91 -5.82
CA LEU A 62 6.88 4.59 -5.64
C LEU A 62 6.42 4.59 -4.18
N LEU A 63 6.50 3.45 -3.48
CA LEU A 63 6.17 3.35 -2.06
C LEU A 63 6.97 4.36 -1.22
N ARG A 64 8.28 4.44 -1.45
CA ARG A 64 9.18 5.33 -0.71
C ARG A 64 8.89 6.80 -1.01
N ILE A 65 8.64 7.13 -2.26
CA ILE A 65 8.24 8.49 -2.67
C ILE A 65 6.93 8.89 -1.99
N LEU A 66 5.89 8.05 -2.06
CA LEU A 66 4.60 8.34 -1.41
C LEU A 66 4.73 8.51 0.11
N ALA A 67 5.59 7.73 0.75
CA ALA A 67 5.77 7.77 2.19
C ALA A 67 6.73 8.89 2.68
N GLY A 68 7.61 9.39 1.82
CA GLY A 68 8.77 10.20 2.20
C GLY A 68 8.88 11.57 1.54
N TYR A 69 8.41 11.72 0.30
CA TYR A 69 8.59 12.94 -0.49
C TYR A 69 7.72 14.08 0.05
N ARG A 70 8.34 15.22 0.35
CA ARG A 70 7.68 16.33 1.07
C ARG A 70 7.28 17.49 0.18
N SER A 71 7.86 17.57 -1.01
CA SER A 71 7.73 18.72 -1.91
C SER A 71 6.56 18.61 -2.89
N PHE A 72 5.53 17.80 -2.58
CA PHE A 72 4.31 17.75 -3.40
C PHE A 72 3.51 19.06 -3.31
N GLN A 73 2.97 19.51 -4.45
CA GLN A 73 2.12 20.70 -4.57
C GLN A 73 0.78 20.39 -5.26
N PRO A 74 -0.35 20.38 -4.52
CA PRO A 74 -0.46 20.57 -3.08
C PRO A 74 0.13 19.38 -2.28
N PRO A 75 0.44 19.55 -0.98
CA PRO A 75 0.88 18.44 -0.14
C PRO A 75 -0.16 17.32 -0.07
N LEU A 76 0.30 16.07 -0.14
CA LEU A 76 -0.57 14.90 0.05
C LEU A 76 -1.06 14.82 1.51
N LEU A 77 -2.33 14.48 1.69
CA LEU A 77 -2.86 14.16 3.01
C LEU A 77 -2.32 12.79 3.44
N LYS A 78 -2.12 12.60 4.75
CA LYS A 78 -1.64 11.32 5.30
C LYS A 78 -2.56 10.16 4.95
N GLU A 79 -3.87 10.40 4.94
CA GLU A 79 -4.88 9.42 4.56
C GLU A 79 -4.70 8.97 3.10
N ASP A 80 -4.55 9.92 2.17
CA ASP A 80 -4.31 9.63 0.75
C ASP A 80 -3.02 8.81 0.52
N ILE A 81 -1.97 9.10 1.30
CA ILE A 81 -0.73 8.32 1.30
C ILE A 81 -1.02 6.88 1.74
N ASN A 82 -1.65 6.70 2.90
CA ASN A 82 -1.96 5.38 3.44
C ASN A 82 -2.83 4.56 2.48
N HIS A 83 -3.89 5.16 1.92
CA HIS A 83 -4.74 4.51 0.93
C HIS A 83 -3.97 4.14 -0.33
N SER A 84 -3.10 5.02 -0.83
CA SER A 84 -2.24 4.71 -1.98
C SER A 84 -1.30 3.54 -1.70
N LEU A 85 -0.72 3.45 -0.50
CA LEU A 85 0.12 2.32 -0.11
C LEU A 85 -0.66 1.00 0.01
N VAL A 86 -1.92 1.06 0.48
CA VAL A 86 -2.84 -0.08 0.51
C VAL A 86 -3.17 -0.53 -0.92
N VAL A 87 -3.51 0.41 -1.82
CA VAL A 87 -3.77 0.10 -3.24
C VAL A 87 -2.56 -0.57 -3.87
N LEU A 88 -1.34 -0.07 -3.61
CA LEU A 88 -0.12 -0.65 -4.16
C LEU A 88 0.11 -2.09 -3.69
N ALA A 89 0.02 -2.33 -2.37
CA ALA A 89 0.17 -3.66 -1.77
C ALA A 89 -0.88 -4.67 -2.28
N VAL A 90 -2.14 -4.22 -2.35
CA VAL A 90 -3.26 -5.07 -2.79
C VAL A 90 -3.17 -5.33 -4.29
N ARG A 91 -2.96 -4.31 -5.14
CA ARG A 91 -2.98 -4.44 -6.60
C ARG A 91 -1.90 -5.38 -7.12
N TYR A 92 -0.67 -5.28 -6.61
CA TYR A 92 0.46 -6.04 -7.14
C TYR A 92 0.83 -7.28 -6.33
N ALA A 93 0.32 -7.43 -5.11
CA ALA A 93 0.57 -8.57 -4.20
C ALA A 93 2.05 -8.92 -4.01
N ASP A 94 2.93 -7.93 -4.17
CA ASP A 94 4.34 -8.04 -3.86
C ASP A 94 4.51 -8.14 -2.34
N ASP A 95 5.31 -9.11 -1.92
CA ASP A 95 5.48 -9.44 -0.52
C ASP A 95 6.17 -8.33 0.28
N ARG A 96 7.22 -7.75 -0.31
CA ARG A 96 7.98 -6.68 0.29
C ARG A 96 7.13 -5.42 0.40
N ILE A 97 6.34 -5.13 -0.62
CA ILE A 97 5.43 -3.98 -0.61
C ILE A 97 4.37 -4.15 0.48
N ALA A 98 3.74 -5.33 0.61
CA ALA A 98 2.79 -5.59 1.68
C ALA A 98 3.41 -5.43 3.07
N LEU A 99 4.64 -5.92 3.26
CA LEU A 99 5.37 -5.76 4.52
C LEU A 99 5.65 -4.29 4.83
N GLU A 100 6.26 -3.54 3.91
CA GLU A 100 6.62 -2.12 4.09
C GLU A 100 5.37 -1.26 4.32
N THR A 101 4.29 -1.50 3.57
CA THR A 101 2.98 -0.87 3.81
C THR A 101 2.49 -1.17 5.22
N SER A 102 2.54 -2.43 5.68
CA SER A 102 2.13 -2.76 7.06
C SER A 102 2.97 -2.02 8.11
N LEU A 103 4.29 -1.93 7.92
CA LEU A 103 5.19 -1.25 8.86
C LEU A 103 4.86 0.24 8.94
N LYS A 104 4.58 0.85 7.79
CA LYS A 104 4.16 2.26 7.71
C LYS A 104 2.87 2.49 8.48
N LEU A 105 1.81 1.72 8.22
CA LEU A 105 0.52 1.85 8.92
C LEU A 105 0.67 1.63 10.45
N LYS A 106 1.50 0.67 10.85
CA LYS A 106 1.80 0.37 12.26
C LYS A 106 2.61 1.47 12.98
N SER A 107 3.24 2.37 12.23
CA SER A 107 4.09 3.46 12.74
C SER A 107 3.39 4.81 12.82
N GLU A 108 2.12 4.91 12.38
CA GLU A 108 1.36 6.15 12.43
C GLU A 108 1.08 6.61 13.86
N GLN A 109 0.62 7.85 14.02
CA GLN A 109 0.35 8.43 15.34
C GLN A 109 -0.76 7.68 16.10
N ASN A 110 -1.74 7.13 15.39
CA ASN A 110 -2.79 6.28 15.94
C ASN A 110 -2.91 4.98 15.11
N PRO A 111 -1.99 4.01 15.32
CA PRO A 111 -1.93 2.80 14.50
C PRO A 111 -3.23 1.98 14.45
N PRO A 112 -3.94 1.74 15.57
CA PRO A 112 -5.22 1.01 15.54
C PRO A 112 -6.24 1.63 14.58
N ALA A 113 -6.46 2.94 14.68
CA ALA A 113 -7.41 3.65 13.81
C ALA A 113 -6.97 3.63 12.34
N THR A 114 -5.67 3.80 12.08
CA THR A 114 -5.11 3.72 10.71
C THR A 114 -5.29 2.33 10.09
N VAL A 115 -5.16 1.27 10.89
CA VAL A 115 -5.36 -0.10 10.41
C VAL A 115 -6.83 -0.40 10.14
N GLU A 116 -7.73 0.03 11.02
CA GLU A 116 -9.18 -0.09 10.78
C GLU A 116 -9.61 0.64 9.50
N ASP A 117 -9.08 1.84 9.27
CA ASP A 117 -9.30 2.63 8.07
C ASP A 117 -8.78 1.92 6.82
N ALA A 118 -7.54 1.42 6.85
CA ALA A 118 -6.94 0.69 5.73
C ALA A 118 -7.76 -0.55 5.34
N ILE A 119 -8.28 -1.30 6.31
CA ILE A 119 -9.12 -2.48 6.04
C ILE A 119 -10.50 -2.06 5.53
N SER A 120 -11.09 -1.00 6.10
CA SER A 120 -12.35 -0.43 5.62
C SER A 120 -12.23 0.06 4.18
N PHE A 121 -11.10 0.66 3.82
CA PHE A 121 -10.78 1.10 2.46
C PHE A 121 -10.75 -0.08 1.48
N ILE A 122 -10.18 -1.23 1.87
CA ILE A 122 -10.20 -2.46 1.05
C ILE A 122 -11.65 -2.91 0.80
N ILE A 123 -12.51 -2.91 1.83
CA ILE A 123 -13.92 -3.29 1.71
C ILE A 123 -14.66 -2.37 0.74
N GLN A 124 -14.46 -1.06 0.87
CA GLN A 124 -15.10 -0.04 0.03
C GLN A 124 -14.72 -0.15 -1.45
N HIS A 125 -13.48 -0.50 -1.75
CA HIS A 125 -12.97 -0.59 -3.13
C HIS A 125 -13.13 -1.98 -3.76
N GLY A 126 -13.43 -2.99 -2.95
CA GLY A 126 -13.60 -4.36 -3.39
C GLY A 126 -12.32 -5.03 -3.88
N LEU A 127 -12.39 -6.34 -4.09
CA LEU A 127 -11.28 -7.17 -4.53
C LEU A 127 -11.67 -7.90 -5.81
N ASN A 128 -11.36 -7.39 -6.99
CA ASN A 128 -11.93 -7.91 -8.23
C ASN A 128 -11.13 -9.06 -8.86
N THR A 129 -9.90 -9.32 -8.37
CA THR A 129 -8.97 -10.29 -8.95
C THR A 129 -8.35 -11.19 -7.89
N SER A 130 -7.88 -12.38 -8.29
CA SER A 130 -7.12 -13.27 -7.41
C SER A 130 -5.83 -12.64 -6.89
N GLN A 131 -5.21 -11.78 -7.70
CA GLN A 131 -4.03 -11.01 -7.29
C GLN A 131 -4.37 -10.06 -6.14
N GLN A 132 -5.47 -9.32 -6.23
CA GLN A 132 -5.91 -8.43 -5.15
C GLN A 132 -6.22 -9.18 -3.86
N VAL A 133 -6.88 -10.34 -3.94
CA VAL A 133 -7.09 -11.20 -2.78
C VAL A 133 -5.76 -11.60 -2.16
N LYS A 134 -4.79 -12.05 -2.95
CA LYS A 134 -3.44 -12.42 -2.47
C LYS A 134 -2.72 -11.23 -1.81
N GLY A 135 -2.81 -10.04 -2.39
CA GLY A 135 -2.19 -8.84 -1.83
C GLY A 135 -2.83 -8.43 -0.51
N ALA A 136 -4.16 -8.46 -0.42
CA ALA A 136 -4.89 -8.21 0.81
C ALA A 136 -4.58 -9.25 1.89
N SER A 137 -4.54 -10.55 1.55
CA SER A 137 -4.14 -11.63 2.46
C SER A 137 -2.78 -11.39 3.11
N LYS A 138 -1.77 -11.03 2.30
CA LYS A 138 -0.43 -10.71 2.81
C LYS A 138 -0.43 -9.48 3.71
N LEU A 139 -1.09 -8.40 3.28
CA LEU A 139 -1.16 -7.19 4.07
C LEU A 139 -1.82 -7.45 5.43
N VAL A 140 -2.95 -8.17 5.45
CA VAL A 140 -3.66 -8.53 6.69
C VAL A 140 -2.78 -9.40 7.60
N SER A 141 -2.12 -10.43 7.07
CA SER A 141 -1.16 -11.26 7.83
C SER A 141 -0.07 -10.40 8.49
N TYR A 142 0.54 -9.47 7.74
CA TYR A 142 1.54 -8.56 8.30
C TYR A 142 1.01 -7.55 9.33
N LEU A 143 -0.28 -7.19 9.25
CA LEU A 143 -0.95 -6.38 10.26
C LEU A 143 -1.25 -7.19 11.54
N LEU A 144 -1.68 -8.44 11.40
CA LEU A 144 -1.89 -9.39 12.50
C LEU A 144 -0.61 -9.70 13.27
N ALA A 145 0.55 -9.65 12.62
CA ALA A 145 1.86 -9.73 13.25
C ALA A 145 2.27 -8.45 14.03
N GLY A 146 1.36 -7.47 14.17
CA GLY A 146 1.53 -6.26 14.96
C GLY A 146 1.50 -6.48 16.47
N LYS A 147 1.61 -5.37 17.22
CA LYS A 147 1.42 -5.35 18.68
C LYS A 147 -0.03 -5.73 19.05
N PRO A 148 -0.32 -6.11 20.30
CA PRO A 148 -1.65 -6.59 20.69
C PRO A 148 -2.81 -5.65 20.35
N ASP A 149 -2.62 -4.34 20.49
CA ASP A 149 -3.59 -3.31 20.11
C ASP A 149 -3.87 -3.27 18.61
N ILE A 150 -2.83 -3.36 17.79
CA ILE A 150 -2.91 -3.40 16.32
C ILE A 150 -3.55 -4.71 15.86
N ARG A 151 -3.17 -5.84 16.45
CA ARG A 151 -3.73 -7.16 16.15
C ARG A 151 -5.22 -7.20 16.48
N PHE A 152 -5.61 -6.67 17.64
CA PHE A 152 -7.01 -6.55 18.03
C PHE A 152 -7.81 -5.66 17.06
N ALA A 153 -7.28 -4.48 16.70
CA ALA A 153 -7.92 -3.58 15.73
C ALA A 153 -8.07 -4.23 14.34
N THR A 154 -7.05 -5.00 13.92
CA THR A 154 -7.09 -5.79 12.69
C THR A 154 -8.26 -6.78 12.74
N LEU A 155 -8.36 -7.59 13.81
CA LEU A 155 -9.44 -8.56 13.99
C LEU A 155 -10.82 -7.90 14.03
N GLN A 156 -10.98 -6.78 14.72
CA GLN A 156 -12.23 -6.02 14.76
C GLN A 156 -12.63 -5.47 13.38
N ALA A 157 -11.66 -5.03 12.57
CA ALA A 157 -11.93 -4.59 11.22
C ALA A 157 -12.31 -5.74 10.29
N LEU A 158 -11.69 -6.92 10.46
CA LEU A 158 -12.01 -8.13 9.69
C LEU A 158 -13.42 -8.64 9.94
N GLN A 159 -14.00 -8.43 11.13
CA GLN A 159 -15.41 -8.72 11.40
C GLN A 159 -16.37 -7.94 10.49
N LYS A 160 -15.93 -6.84 9.87
CA LYS A 160 -16.75 -6.05 8.95
C LYS A 160 -16.70 -6.59 7.51
N PHE A 161 -15.97 -7.67 7.26
CA PHE A 161 -15.88 -8.26 5.93
C PHE A 161 -17.27 -8.71 5.45
N PRO A 162 -17.67 -8.35 4.23
CA PRO A 162 -18.95 -8.78 3.70
C PRO A 162 -18.91 -10.29 3.42
N ASP A 163 -20.07 -10.93 3.51
CA ASP A 163 -20.26 -12.34 3.16
C ASP A 163 -20.11 -12.54 1.64
N HIS A 164 -18.85 -12.61 1.20
CA HIS A 164 -18.48 -12.78 -0.19
C HIS A 164 -17.18 -13.60 -0.30
N SER A 165 -17.15 -14.52 -1.27
CA SER A 165 -16.11 -15.55 -1.40
C SER A 165 -14.66 -15.03 -1.44
N GLN A 166 -14.44 -13.79 -1.87
CA GLN A 166 -13.10 -13.19 -1.92
C GLN A 166 -12.59 -12.81 -0.53
N TYR A 167 -13.46 -12.31 0.35
CA TYR A 167 -13.09 -11.98 1.72
C TYR A 167 -12.95 -13.24 2.56
N GLN A 168 -13.79 -14.25 2.32
CA GLN A 168 -13.62 -15.57 2.95
C GLN A 168 -12.24 -16.16 2.66
N LYS A 169 -11.73 -16.04 1.43
CA LYS A 169 -10.36 -16.49 1.09
C LYS A 169 -9.27 -15.78 1.90
N ILE A 170 -9.48 -14.52 2.29
CA ILE A 170 -8.55 -13.80 3.16
C ILE A 170 -8.62 -14.39 4.57
N ILE A 171 -9.82 -14.64 5.09
CA ILE A 171 -10.02 -15.28 6.40
C ILE A 171 -9.38 -16.67 6.41
N ASP A 172 -9.67 -17.51 5.42
CA ASP A 172 -9.10 -18.86 5.29
C ASP A 172 -7.56 -18.84 5.26
N PHE A 173 -6.98 -17.81 4.63
CA PHE A 173 -5.53 -17.64 4.58
C PHE A 173 -4.92 -17.35 5.96
N ILE A 174 -5.59 -16.54 6.79
CA ILE A 174 -5.06 -16.11 8.10
C ILE A 174 -5.44 -17.06 9.25
N ILE A 175 -6.43 -17.93 9.09
CA ILE A 175 -6.86 -18.90 10.14
C ILE A 175 -5.69 -19.62 10.82
N PRO A 176 -4.64 -20.09 10.11
CA PRO A 176 -3.50 -20.75 10.74
C PRO A 176 -2.72 -19.86 11.72
N GLU A 177 -2.83 -18.54 11.60
CA GLU A 177 -2.15 -17.54 12.44
C GLU A 177 -2.97 -17.13 13.66
N LEU A 178 -4.23 -17.57 13.76
CA LEU A 178 -5.17 -17.19 14.81
C LEU A 178 -5.25 -18.26 15.90
N ASP A 179 -5.33 -17.80 17.14
CA ASP A 179 -5.67 -18.64 18.27
C ASP A 179 -7.19 -18.92 18.36
N ASP A 180 -7.58 -19.74 19.34
CA ASP A 180 -8.98 -20.14 19.52
C ASP A 180 -9.92 -18.98 19.89
N GLU A 181 -9.43 -17.96 20.59
CA GLU A 181 -10.24 -16.79 20.97
C GLU A 181 -10.46 -15.89 19.75
N GLU A 182 -9.41 -15.65 18.99
CA GLU A 182 -9.43 -14.82 17.79
C GLU A 182 -10.28 -15.45 16.67
N ARG A 183 -10.23 -16.77 16.52
CA ARG A 183 -11.14 -17.50 15.61
C ARG A 183 -12.60 -17.28 15.98
N ARG A 184 -12.95 -17.38 17.26
CA ARG A 184 -14.31 -17.12 17.74
C ARG A 184 -14.75 -15.67 17.55
N MET A 185 -13.81 -14.72 17.55
CA MET A 185 -14.14 -13.33 17.22
C MET A 185 -14.63 -13.21 15.77
N LEU A 186 -14.02 -13.94 14.84
CA LEU A 186 -14.39 -13.87 13.42
C LEU A 186 -15.61 -14.72 13.07
N GLU A 187 -15.92 -15.77 13.83
CA GLU A 187 -17.14 -16.60 13.65
C GLU A 187 -18.45 -15.90 14.09
N ARG A 188 -18.34 -14.83 14.88
CA ARG A 188 -19.48 -14.12 15.48
C ARG A 188 -19.92 -12.87 14.72
N ALA A 189 -19.31 -12.61 13.58
CA ALA A 189 -19.66 -11.51 12.68
C ALA A 189 -20.56 -12.00 11.54
#